data_AF-A0A4V2UU13-F1
#
_entry.id   AF-A0A4V2UU13-F1
#
_cell.length_a   1.000
_cell.length_b   1.000
_cell.length_c   1.000
_cell.angle_alpha   90.00
_cell.angle_beta   90.00
_cell.angle_gamma   90.00
#
_symmetry.space_group_name_H-M   'P 1'
#
loop_
_entity.id
_entity.type
_entity.pdbx_description
1 polymer ?
#
loop_
_entity_poly.entity_id
_entity_poly.type
_entity_poly.pdbx_seq_one_letter_code
_entity_poly.pdbx_strand_id
1 'polypeptide(L)'
;MAEKKQEGKTHIGFKIFIILLLGIILFFLNEENQIKFIQFINGNLFANLEPIIEKSISIGEDIEKVFIHGGSIVLWKDNKLIKLDFDGNKQWERDFIFDNTGISVGEKYIYVFEKPSGIIHFLDTNGETAHRVDLETPIVNIVEKDKNVLVHIIKGNKEGISTLDMEGNTIDEFLIGDKNILTYDINEDNFTYIISSLKLDKNEITSEVQVFKKGNELLLEKEIKDEMILYTNFIDKDKVLIMTDGSLYMLKEKEILWEKEFQLIKDIYVDGSKIYILYGNTIETISIDGETQEKISFTEEYKKILPFNGYLIVYGDEYILGLKKEEELFKYKSEEPILKIIEELDKLILIHEDKIELMKFEKKA
;
A
#
# COMPACT_ATOMS: atom_id res chain seq x y z
N MET A 1 -14.37 89.36 3.39
CA MET A 1 -13.51 88.24 2.99
C MET A 1 -13.67 87.18 4.06
N ALA A 2 -14.46 86.14 3.80
CA ALA A 2 -14.77 85.10 4.79
C ALA A 2 -14.49 83.74 4.15
N GLU A 3 -13.52 83.02 4.73
CA GLU A 3 -13.18 81.65 4.39
C GLU A 3 -14.37 80.72 4.68
N LYS A 4 -14.77 79.93 3.68
CA LYS A 4 -15.58 78.72 3.92
C LYS A 4 -14.63 77.52 3.92
N LYS A 5 -14.38 76.97 5.11
CA LYS A 5 -13.83 75.61 5.30
C LYS A 5 -14.74 74.60 4.61
N GLN A 6 -14.19 73.81 3.69
CA GLN A 6 -14.79 72.54 3.27
C GLN A 6 -14.40 71.48 4.30
N GLU A 7 -15.39 71.00 5.07
CA GLU A 7 -15.23 69.79 5.88
C GLU A 7 -15.25 68.55 4.98
N GLY A 8 -14.15 67.81 4.96
CA GLY A 8 -14.05 66.53 4.28
C GLY A 8 -14.95 65.50 4.97
N LYS A 9 -15.98 65.03 4.25
CA LYS A 9 -16.78 63.87 4.67
C LYS A 9 -15.88 62.65 4.74
N THR A 10 -15.47 62.25 5.93
CA THR A 10 -14.81 60.96 6.15
C THR A 10 -15.78 59.85 5.78
N HIS A 11 -15.47 59.08 4.74
CA HIS A 11 -16.28 57.96 4.28
C HIS A 11 -16.23 56.82 5.31
N ILE A 12 -17.19 56.81 6.24
CA ILE A 12 -17.36 55.76 7.26
C ILE A 12 -17.42 54.37 6.60
N GLY A 13 -18.05 54.25 5.43
CA GLY A 13 -18.10 53.01 4.66
C GLY A 13 -16.72 52.52 4.19
N PHE A 14 -15.80 53.42 3.86
CA PHE A 14 -14.43 53.04 3.47
C PHE A 14 -13.64 52.50 4.67
N LYS A 15 -13.86 53.05 5.87
CA LYS A 15 -13.23 52.53 7.10
C LYS A 15 -13.75 51.13 7.46
N ILE A 16 -15.05 50.89 7.31
CA ILE A 16 -15.64 49.55 7.55
C ILE A 16 -15.07 48.53 6.56
N PHE A 17 -14.96 48.90 5.28
CA PHE A 17 -14.36 48.05 4.26
C PHE A 17 -12.91 47.65 4.59
N ILE A 18 -12.08 48.61 5.03
CA ILE A 18 -10.68 48.34 5.42
C ILE A 18 -10.62 47.38 6.62
N ILE A 19 -11.47 47.56 7.63
CA ILE A 19 -11.50 46.66 8.80
C ILE A 19 -11.88 45.24 8.39
N LEU A 20 -12.85 45.10 7.50
CA LEU A 20 -13.31 43.81 6.99
C LEU A 20 -12.22 43.13 6.14
N LEU A 21 -11.53 43.89 5.29
CA LEU A 21 -10.39 43.42 4.50
C LEU A 21 -9.22 42.96 5.40
N LEU A 22 -8.88 43.73 6.43
CA LEU A 22 -7.84 43.35 7.39
C LEU A 22 -8.23 42.10 8.17
N GLY A 23 -9.51 41.95 8.54
CA GLY A 23 -10.02 40.74 9.17
C GLY A 23 -9.90 39.51 8.27
N ILE A 24 -10.21 39.65 6.99
CA ILE A 24 -10.03 38.59 5.98
C ILE A 24 -8.55 38.24 5.81
N ILE A 25 -7.66 39.23 5.69
CA ILE A 25 -6.21 39.01 5.58
C ILE A 25 -5.67 38.29 6.82
N LEU A 26 -6.08 38.71 8.03
CA LEU A 26 -5.70 38.06 9.28
C LEU A 26 -6.26 36.63 9.38
N PHE A 27 -7.49 36.40 8.90
CA PHE A 27 -8.08 35.08 8.83
C PHE A 27 -7.26 34.15 7.93
N PHE A 28 -6.85 34.64 6.75
CA PHE A 28 -6.02 33.91 5.79
C PHE A 28 -4.53 33.85 6.15
N LEU A 29 -4.04 34.51 7.19
CA LEU A 29 -2.64 34.34 7.64
C LEU A 29 -2.42 33.01 8.38
N ASN A 30 -3.48 32.35 8.84
CA ASN A 30 -3.41 31.01 9.43
C ASN A 30 -3.56 29.95 8.34
N GLU A 31 -2.56 29.07 8.19
CA GLU A 31 -2.56 27.95 7.22
C GLU A 31 -3.78 27.05 7.38
N GLU A 32 -4.25 26.80 8.60
CA GLU A 32 -5.43 25.98 8.87
C GLU A 32 -6.71 26.59 8.28
N ASN A 33 -6.82 27.93 8.31
CA ASN A 33 -7.96 28.65 7.74
C ASN A 33 -7.90 28.72 6.21
N GLN A 34 -6.69 28.80 5.64
CA GLN A 34 -6.50 28.69 4.19
C GLN A 34 -6.97 27.31 3.70
N ILE A 35 -6.56 26.23 4.38
CA ILE A 35 -6.97 24.86 4.07
C ILE A 35 -8.50 24.71 4.14
N LYS A 36 -9.14 25.16 5.23
CA LYS A 36 -10.61 25.10 5.38
C LYS A 36 -11.36 25.89 4.31
N PHE A 37 -10.82 27.03 3.88
CA PHE A 37 -11.43 27.84 2.83
C PHE A 37 -11.26 27.23 1.43
N ILE A 38 -10.08 26.67 1.16
CA ILE A 38 -9.81 25.92 -0.08
C ILE A 38 -10.74 24.70 -0.15
N GLN A 39 -10.90 23.95 0.95
CA GLN A 39 -11.86 22.85 1.05
C GLN A 39 -13.31 23.31 0.80
N PHE A 40 -13.72 24.46 1.35
CA PHE A 40 -15.05 25.04 1.13
C PHE A 40 -15.31 25.46 -0.32
N ILE A 41 -14.31 26.02 -1.01
CA ILE A 41 -14.44 26.45 -2.42
C ILE A 41 -14.34 25.25 -3.38
N ASN A 42 -13.41 24.33 -3.14
CA ASN A 42 -13.12 23.21 -4.04
C ASN A 42 -14.17 22.10 -3.95
N GLY A 43 -14.91 21.99 -2.83
CA GLY A 43 -15.99 21.02 -2.67
C GLY A 43 -17.18 21.14 -3.64
N ASN A 44 -17.15 22.03 -4.64
CA ASN A 44 -18.24 22.26 -5.60
C ASN A 44 -17.88 22.02 -7.08
N LEU A 45 -16.62 21.72 -7.44
CA LEU A 45 -16.18 21.69 -8.85
C LEU A 45 -16.00 20.28 -9.44
N PHE A 46 -15.99 19.24 -8.62
CA PHE A 46 -15.85 17.85 -9.03
C PHE A 46 -17.03 17.04 -8.52
N ALA A 47 -17.37 15.94 -9.21
CA ALA A 47 -18.47 15.08 -8.79
C ALA A 47 -18.15 14.51 -7.40
N ASN A 48 -18.64 15.18 -6.34
CA ASN A 48 -18.52 14.69 -4.98
C ASN A 48 -19.10 13.29 -4.95
N LEU A 49 -18.25 12.32 -4.64
CA LEU A 49 -18.72 10.95 -4.50
C LEU A 49 -19.33 10.82 -3.11
N GLU A 50 -20.44 10.12 -3.03
CA GLU A 50 -21.04 9.71 -1.78
C GLU A 50 -20.68 8.25 -1.53
N PRO A 51 -19.84 7.95 -0.51
CA PRO A 51 -19.57 6.59 -0.09
C PRO A 51 -20.82 6.03 0.59
N ILE A 52 -21.31 4.90 0.10
CA ILE A 52 -22.50 4.22 0.62
C ILE A 52 -22.13 2.79 0.95
N ILE A 53 -22.39 2.37 2.18
CA ILE A 53 -22.33 0.95 2.55
C ILE A 53 -23.55 0.28 1.91
N GLU A 54 -23.31 -0.48 0.85
CA GLU A 54 -24.34 -1.22 0.14
C GLU A 54 -24.78 -2.45 0.93
N LYS A 55 -23.82 -3.11 1.58
CA LYS A 55 -24.06 -4.36 2.29
C LYS A 55 -23.06 -4.55 3.41
N SER A 56 -23.53 -5.17 4.49
CA SER A 56 -22.70 -5.65 5.59
C SER A 56 -22.90 -7.16 5.73
N ILE A 57 -21.79 -7.89 5.82
CA ILE A 57 -21.73 -9.36 5.86
C ILE A 57 -21.06 -9.73 7.18
N SER A 58 -21.79 -10.39 8.07
CA SER A 58 -21.19 -10.94 9.28
C SER A 58 -20.34 -12.16 8.91
N ILE A 59 -19.10 -12.18 9.37
CA ILE A 59 -18.14 -13.29 9.17
C ILE A 59 -17.85 -14.05 10.47
N GLY A 60 -18.42 -13.60 11.58
CA GLY A 60 -18.20 -14.17 12.91
C GLY A 60 -16.88 -13.71 13.53
N GLU A 61 -16.69 -14.05 14.81
CA GLU A 61 -15.49 -13.70 15.57
C GLU A 61 -14.31 -14.63 15.23
N ASP A 62 -13.10 -14.23 15.62
CA ASP A 62 -11.86 -15.02 15.50
C ASP A 62 -11.47 -15.39 14.05
N ILE A 63 -11.77 -14.52 13.08
CA ILE A 63 -11.27 -14.69 11.71
C ILE A 63 -9.80 -14.29 11.68
N GLU A 64 -8.93 -15.24 11.33
CA GLU A 64 -7.49 -15.01 11.32
C GLU A 64 -7.05 -14.15 10.13
N LYS A 65 -7.62 -14.40 8.94
CA LYS A 65 -7.32 -13.64 7.72
C LYS A 65 -8.52 -13.57 6.77
N VAL A 66 -8.62 -12.44 6.08
CA VAL A 66 -9.59 -12.19 5.01
C VAL A 66 -8.86 -11.81 3.73
N PHE A 67 -9.25 -12.43 2.63
CA PHE A 67 -8.74 -12.17 1.30
C PHE A 67 -9.89 -12.03 0.30
N ILE A 68 -9.56 -11.49 -0.87
CA ILE A 68 -10.43 -11.50 -2.04
C ILE A 68 -9.73 -12.30 -3.14
N HIS A 69 -10.45 -13.23 -3.75
CA HIS A 69 -9.94 -14.05 -4.84
C HIS A 69 -11.06 -14.41 -5.81
N GLY A 70 -10.88 -14.11 -7.09
CA GLY A 70 -11.83 -14.43 -8.14
C GLY A 70 -13.24 -13.89 -7.89
N GLY A 71 -13.37 -12.62 -7.47
CA GLY A 71 -14.67 -12.00 -7.19
C GLY A 71 -15.41 -12.57 -6.00
N SER A 72 -14.71 -13.02 -4.96
CA SER A 72 -15.31 -13.64 -3.77
C SER A 72 -14.48 -13.39 -2.52
N ILE A 73 -15.13 -13.52 -1.36
CA ILE A 73 -14.49 -13.39 -0.05
C ILE A 73 -13.93 -14.75 0.34
N VAL A 74 -12.65 -14.78 0.74
CA VAL A 74 -11.99 -15.98 1.25
C VAL A 74 -11.55 -15.73 2.68
N LEU A 75 -12.06 -16.55 3.59
CA LEU A 75 -11.76 -16.50 5.01
C LEU A 75 -10.83 -17.65 5.39
N TRP A 76 -9.87 -17.35 6.25
CA TRP A 76 -9.06 -18.36 6.93
C TRP A 76 -9.38 -18.36 8.42
N LYS A 77 -9.79 -19.51 8.93
CA LYS A 77 -10.12 -19.71 10.35
C LYS A 77 -10.04 -21.19 10.72
N ASP A 78 -9.45 -21.51 11.87
CA ASP A 78 -9.45 -22.87 12.46
C ASP A 78 -8.91 -23.94 11.49
N ASN A 79 -7.86 -23.58 10.73
CA ASN A 79 -7.31 -24.38 9.63
C ASN A 79 -8.27 -24.68 8.46
N LYS A 80 -9.28 -23.84 8.28
CA LYS A 80 -10.26 -23.94 7.20
C LYS A 80 -10.19 -22.74 6.29
N LEU A 81 -10.22 -23.02 5.00
CA LEU A 81 -10.43 -22.03 3.97
C LEU A 81 -11.91 -22.04 3.59
N ILE A 82 -12.60 -20.92 3.80
CA ILE A 82 -14.03 -20.78 3.54
C ILE A 82 -14.21 -19.71 2.47
N LYS A 83 -14.86 -20.07 1.36
CA LYS A 83 -15.21 -19.10 0.32
C LYS A 83 -16.67 -18.69 0.43
N LEU A 84 -16.91 -17.39 0.46
CA LEU A 84 -18.22 -16.77 0.47
C LEU A 84 -18.40 -15.94 -0.80
N ASP A 85 -19.63 -15.86 -1.29
CA ASP A 85 -20.01 -14.81 -2.24
C ASP A 85 -20.16 -13.45 -1.53
N PHE A 86 -20.36 -12.39 -2.31
CA PHE A 86 -20.66 -11.05 -1.76
C PHE A 86 -22.05 -10.92 -1.14
N ASP A 87 -22.83 -12.00 -1.15
CA ASP A 87 -24.06 -12.09 -0.40
C ASP A 87 -23.87 -12.68 1.01
N GLY A 88 -22.69 -13.20 1.32
CA GLY A 88 -22.36 -13.89 2.56
C GLY A 88 -22.68 -15.38 2.54
N ASN A 89 -23.12 -15.93 1.40
CA ASN A 89 -23.42 -17.35 1.28
C ASN A 89 -22.13 -18.14 1.03
N LYS A 90 -21.99 -19.25 1.77
CA LYS A 90 -20.86 -20.17 1.60
C LYS A 90 -20.93 -20.88 0.26
N GLN A 91 -19.90 -20.71 -0.56
CA GLN A 91 -19.72 -21.42 -1.83
C GLN A 91 -19.05 -22.78 -1.60
N TRP A 92 -17.94 -22.78 -0.86
CA TRP A 92 -17.23 -24.00 -0.47
C TRP A 92 -16.40 -23.79 0.80
N GLU A 93 -15.97 -24.90 1.39
CA GLU A 93 -15.10 -24.96 2.56
C GLU A 93 -14.12 -26.10 2.39
N ARG A 94 -12.87 -25.87 2.79
CA ARG A 94 -11.82 -26.89 2.73
C ARG A 94 -10.94 -26.84 3.97
N ASP A 95 -10.77 -27.99 4.58
CA ASP A 95 -9.91 -28.18 5.75
C ASP A 95 -8.47 -28.50 5.33
N PHE A 96 -7.52 -27.98 6.08
CA PHE A 96 -6.10 -28.31 5.99
C PHE A 96 -5.61 -28.81 7.33
N ILE A 97 -4.78 -29.86 7.33
CA ILE A 97 -4.23 -30.44 8.55
C ILE A 97 -2.72 -30.34 8.44
N PHE A 98 -2.21 -29.15 8.74
CA PHE A 98 -0.78 -28.85 8.80
C PHE A 98 -0.43 -28.34 10.18
N ASP A 99 0.80 -28.60 10.62
CA ASP A 99 1.26 -28.17 11.94
C ASP A 99 1.44 -26.65 12.02
N ASN A 100 1.79 -26.02 10.89
CA ASN A 100 1.96 -24.57 10.78
C ASN A 100 1.65 -24.12 9.34
N THR A 101 0.40 -23.72 9.12
CA THR A 101 -0.12 -23.33 7.81
C THR A 101 0.23 -21.89 7.47
N GLY A 102 0.77 -21.66 6.28
CA GLY A 102 0.84 -20.37 5.64
C GLY A 102 -0.19 -20.24 4.53
N ILE A 103 -0.69 -19.01 4.33
CA ILE A 103 -1.63 -18.69 3.24
C ILE A 103 -1.22 -17.39 2.58
N SER A 104 -1.21 -17.43 1.25
CA SER A 104 -1.06 -16.28 0.38
C SER A 104 -2.08 -16.35 -0.75
N VAL A 105 -2.47 -15.21 -1.30
CA VAL A 105 -3.42 -15.12 -2.41
C VAL A 105 -2.74 -14.34 -3.53
N GLY A 106 -2.61 -14.98 -4.68
CA GLY A 106 -2.18 -14.35 -5.92
C GLY A 106 -3.36 -14.04 -6.84
N GLU A 107 -3.07 -13.59 -8.04
CA GLU A 107 -4.10 -13.33 -9.06
C GLU A 107 -4.77 -14.63 -9.52
N LYS A 108 -3.96 -15.66 -9.81
CA LYS A 108 -4.46 -16.93 -10.36
C LYS A 108 -4.83 -17.92 -9.26
N TYR A 109 -3.98 -18.08 -8.25
CA TYR A 109 -4.16 -19.14 -7.23
C TYR A 109 -4.19 -18.62 -5.81
N ILE A 110 -4.83 -19.40 -4.94
CA ILE A 110 -4.63 -19.32 -3.50
C ILE A 110 -3.56 -20.35 -3.13
N TYR A 111 -2.53 -19.93 -2.40
CA TYR A 111 -1.44 -20.78 -1.95
C TYR A 111 -1.65 -21.15 -0.50
N VAL A 112 -1.90 -22.43 -0.23
CA VAL A 112 -1.94 -22.96 1.13
C VAL A 112 -0.74 -23.89 1.31
N PHE A 113 0.10 -23.61 2.30
CA PHE A 113 1.38 -24.30 2.43
C PHE A 113 1.71 -24.65 3.87
N GLU A 114 2.43 -25.76 4.06
CA GLU A 114 2.96 -26.16 5.34
C GLU A 114 4.38 -25.59 5.50
N LYS A 115 4.53 -24.63 6.41
CA LYS A 115 5.78 -23.88 6.57
C LYS A 115 6.99 -24.78 6.86
N PRO A 116 6.93 -25.81 7.73
CA PRO A 116 8.12 -26.60 8.04
C PRO A 116 8.57 -27.56 6.93
N SER A 117 7.63 -28.18 6.21
CA SER A 117 7.94 -29.22 5.21
C SER A 117 8.20 -28.65 3.82
N GLY A 118 7.60 -27.50 3.49
CA GLY A 118 7.70 -26.92 2.15
C GLY A 118 6.67 -27.45 1.16
N ILE A 119 5.60 -28.10 1.65
CA ILE A 119 4.48 -28.54 0.82
C ILE A 119 3.60 -27.33 0.49
N ILE A 120 3.30 -27.13 -0.79
CA ILE A 120 2.46 -26.04 -1.29
C ILE A 120 1.31 -26.61 -2.11
N HIS A 121 0.09 -26.19 -1.81
CA HIS A 121 -1.11 -26.43 -2.61
C HIS A 121 -1.50 -25.16 -3.36
N PHE A 122 -1.56 -25.25 -4.68
CA PHE A 122 -2.04 -24.19 -5.57
C PHE A 122 -3.52 -24.45 -5.79
N LEU A 123 -4.38 -23.64 -5.19
CA LEU A 123 -5.82 -23.79 -5.27
C LEU A 123 -6.40 -22.87 -6.33
N ASP A 124 -7.27 -23.39 -7.16
CA ASP A 124 -8.07 -22.60 -8.09
C ASP A 124 -9.22 -21.86 -7.37
N THR A 125 -10.02 -21.12 -8.13
CA THR A 125 -11.17 -20.37 -7.60
C THR A 125 -12.28 -21.28 -7.04
N ASN A 126 -12.29 -22.58 -7.37
CA ASN A 126 -13.23 -23.57 -6.84
C ASN A 126 -12.69 -24.26 -5.57
N GLY A 127 -11.49 -23.91 -5.12
CA GLY A 127 -10.84 -24.53 -3.98
C GLY A 127 -10.22 -25.90 -4.30
N GLU A 128 -10.17 -26.29 -5.58
CA GLU A 128 -9.55 -27.52 -6.03
C GLU A 128 -8.03 -27.33 -6.15
N THR A 129 -7.25 -28.36 -5.80
CA THR A 129 -5.80 -28.30 -5.97
C THR A 129 -5.44 -28.52 -7.43
N ALA A 130 -5.04 -27.44 -8.11
CA ALA A 130 -4.51 -27.49 -9.47
C ALA A 130 -3.11 -28.13 -9.51
N HIS A 131 -2.25 -27.72 -8.56
CA HIS A 131 -0.88 -28.21 -8.44
C HIS A 131 -0.51 -28.44 -6.97
N ARG A 132 0.34 -29.44 -6.73
CA ARG A 132 0.97 -29.68 -5.43
C ARG A 132 2.48 -29.74 -5.63
N VAL A 133 3.20 -28.89 -4.89
CA VAL A 133 4.66 -28.81 -4.92
C VAL A 133 5.20 -29.25 -3.56
N ASP A 134 6.36 -29.88 -3.58
CA ASP A 134 7.11 -30.24 -2.39
C ASP A 134 8.54 -29.71 -2.56
N LEU A 135 8.88 -28.64 -1.84
CA LEU A 135 10.21 -28.03 -1.93
C LEU A 135 11.23 -28.68 -1.01
N GLU A 136 10.79 -29.60 -0.13
CA GLU A 136 11.60 -30.27 0.89
C GLU A 136 12.41 -29.28 1.75
N THR A 137 11.86 -28.08 1.97
CA THR A 137 12.53 -26.99 2.69
C THR A 137 11.51 -26.07 3.34
N PRO A 138 11.81 -25.51 4.53
CA PRO A 138 10.90 -24.57 5.16
C PRO A 138 10.58 -23.34 4.30
N ILE A 139 9.33 -22.88 4.38
CA ILE A 139 8.80 -21.70 3.68
C ILE A 139 8.44 -20.61 4.70
N VAL A 140 8.91 -19.40 4.44
CA VAL A 140 8.55 -18.19 5.20
C VAL A 140 7.30 -17.54 4.60
N ASN A 141 7.32 -17.28 3.28
CA ASN A 141 6.27 -16.57 2.57
C ASN A 141 6.21 -16.96 1.08
N ILE A 142 5.07 -16.66 0.43
CA ILE A 142 4.83 -16.87 -1.00
C ILE A 142 4.21 -15.59 -1.59
N VAL A 143 4.71 -15.17 -2.75
CA VAL A 143 4.14 -14.06 -3.54
C VAL A 143 3.98 -14.51 -4.98
N GLU A 144 2.80 -14.30 -5.56
CA GLU A 144 2.57 -14.46 -7.01
C GLU A 144 2.79 -13.12 -7.69
N LYS A 145 3.63 -13.08 -8.73
CA LYS A 145 3.90 -11.88 -9.50
C LYS A 145 4.37 -12.21 -10.91
N ASP A 146 3.87 -11.48 -11.90
CA ASP A 146 4.30 -11.55 -13.31
C ASP A 146 4.34 -12.98 -13.89
N LYS A 147 3.35 -13.81 -13.51
CA LYS A 147 3.23 -15.24 -13.87
C LYS A 147 4.31 -16.14 -13.28
N ASN A 148 4.90 -15.74 -12.16
CA ASN A 148 5.80 -16.54 -11.35
C ASN A 148 5.30 -16.61 -9.91
N VAL A 149 5.78 -17.61 -9.19
CA VAL A 149 5.55 -17.76 -7.76
C VAL A 149 6.90 -17.67 -7.06
N LEU A 150 7.12 -16.57 -6.32
CA LEU A 150 8.33 -16.34 -5.53
C LEU A 150 8.11 -16.91 -4.13
N VAL A 151 8.87 -17.96 -3.79
CA VAL A 151 8.80 -18.64 -2.50
C VAL A 151 10.03 -18.30 -1.67
N HIS A 152 9.84 -17.61 -0.55
CA HIS A 152 10.89 -17.35 0.42
C HIS A 152 11.13 -18.60 1.25
N ILE A 153 12.31 -19.20 1.09
CA ILE A 153 12.71 -20.48 1.66
C ILE A 153 13.86 -20.33 2.66
N ILE A 154 14.01 -21.33 3.54
CA ILE A 154 15.16 -21.48 4.44
C ILE A 154 15.82 -22.83 4.18
N LYS A 155 17.06 -22.85 3.67
CA LYS A 155 17.87 -24.07 3.47
C LYS A 155 19.08 -24.08 4.38
N GLY A 156 19.06 -24.95 5.39
CA GLY A 156 20.10 -25.00 6.43
C GLY A 156 20.07 -23.74 7.28
N ASN A 157 21.14 -22.94 7.24
CA ASN A 157 21.24 -21.65 7.94
C ASN A 157 21.11 -20.43 7.01
N LYS A 158 20.61 -20.63 5.79
CA LYS A 158 20.52 -19.60 4.75
C LYS A 158 19.07 -19.39 4.33
N GLU A 159 18.72 -18.14 4.10
CA GLU A 159 17.47 -17.78 3.45
C GLU A 159 17.66 -17.67 1.93
N GLY A 160 16.57 -17.75 1.19
CA GLY A 160 16.60 -17.64 -0.25
C GLY A 160 15.23 -17.49 -0.89
N ILE A 161 15.23 -17.29 -2.20
CA ILE A 161 14.02 -17.24 -3.02
C ILE A 161 14.08 -18.38 -4.03
N SER A 162 13.08 -19.27 -4.00
CA SER A 162 12.81 -20.25 -5.05
C SER A 162 11.71 -19.69 -5.95
N THR A 163 11.99 -19.60 -7.25
CA THR A 163 11.01 -19.11 -8.23
C THR A 163 10.38 -20.30 -8.93
N LEU A 164 9.05 -20.40 -8.88
CA LEU A 164 8.28 -21.44 -9.56
C LEU A 164 7.49 -20.85 -10.73
N ASP A 165 7.25 -21.66 -11.76
CA ASP A 165 6.25 -21.34 -12.78
C ASP A 165 4.82 -21.55 -12.23
N MET A 166 3.82 -21.21 -13.04
CA MET A 166 2.40 -21.35 -12.66
C MET A 166 1.91 -22.80 -12.60
N GLU A 167 2.76 -23.76 -12.97
CA GLU A 167 2.53 -25.20 -12.86
C GLU A 167 3.25 -25.81 -11.64
N GLY A 168 4.05 -25.00 -10.93
CA GLY A 168 4.77 -25.37 -9.72
C GLY A 168 6.18 -25.93 -9.95
N ASN A 169 6.73 -25.85 -11.16
CA ASN A 169 8.10 -26.28 -11.43
C ASN A 169 9.09 -25.18 -11.06
N THR A 170 10.19 -25.55 -10.39
CA THR A 170 11.27 -24.61 -10.07
C THR A 170 11.99 -24.12 -11.33
N ILE A 171 11.97 -22.80 -11.53
CA ILE A 171 12.65 -22.09 -12.62
C ILE A 171 14.06 -21.68 -12.20
N ASP A 172 14.21 -21.17 -10.97
CA ASP A 172 15.48 -20.70 -10.42
C ASP A 172 15.47 -20.73 -8.89
N GLU A 173 16.66 -20.68 -8.28
CA GLU A 173 16.81 -20.62 -6.82
C GLU A 173 18.04 -19.80 -6.41
N PHE A 174 17.80 -18.80 -5.56
CA PHE A 174 18.82 -17.91 -5.02
C PHE A 174 18.93 -18.12 -3.52
N LEU A 175 20.12 -18.40 -3.01
CA LEU A 175 20.38 -18.47 -1.57
C LEU A 175 21.31 -17.32 -1.18
N ILE A 176 20.94 -16.56 -0.15
CA ILE A 176 21.77 -15.50 0.42
C ILE A 176 22.53 -16.03 1.65
N GLY A 177 23.78 -15.61 1.81
CA GLY A 177 24.63 -16.05 2.92
C GLY A 177 24.43 -15.18 4.17
N ASP A 178 24.36 -15.79 5.35
CA ASP A 178 24.36 -15.18 6.70
C ASP A 178 23.60 -13.83 6.83
N LYS A 179 22.45 -13.73 6.15
CA LYS A 179 21.59 -12.55 6.05
C LYS A 179 20.14 -13.02 6.05
N ASN A 180 19.23 -12.19 6.57
CA ASN A 180 17.79 -12.45 6.54
C ASN A 180 17.15 -11.61 5.45
N ILE A 181 16.24 -12.18 4.66
CA ILE A 181 15.51 -11.47 3.62
C ILE A 181 14.45 -10.56 4.27
N LEU A 182 14.41 -9.30 3.83
CA LEU A 182 13.43 -8.30 4.23
C LEU A 182 12.31 -8.18 3.20
N THR A 183 12.69 -8.03 1.93
CA THR A 183 11.77 -7.90 0.80
C THR A 183 12.44 -8.38 -0.47
N TYR A 184 11.64 -8.72 -1.47
CA TYR A 184 12.09 -9.26 -2.74
C TYR A 184 11.10 -8.93 -3.84
N ASP A 185 11.60 -8.82 -5.05
CA ASP A 185 10.77 -8.55 -6.23
C ASP A 185 11.37 -9.18 -7.49
N ILE A 186 10.52 -9.35 -8.51
CA ILE A 186 10.93 -9.75 -9.86
C ILE A 186 10.54 -8.63 -10.83
N ASN A 187 11.40 -8.39 -11.82
CA ASN A 187 11.13 -7.43 -12.89
C ASN A 187 10.16 -8.06 -13.90
N GLU A 188 9.43 -7.22 -14.65
CA GLU A 188 8.50 -7.65 -15.70
C GLU A 188 9.17 -8.50 -16.80
N ASP A 189 10.49 -8.40 -16.93
CA ASP A 189 11.25 -9.25 -17.85
C ASP A 189 11.33 -10.72 -17.41
N ASN A 190 10.96 -11.05 -16.16
CA ASN A 190 11.04 -12.37 -15.54
C ASN A 190 12.44 -13.01 -15.54
N PHE A 191 13.48 -12.19 -15.72
CA PHE A 191 14.89 -12.60 -15.71
C PHE A 191 15.71 -11.89 -14.64
N THR A 192 15.20 -10.79 -14.10
CA THR A 192 15.92 -9.94 -13.14
C THR A 192 15.18 -9.94 -11.80
N TYR A 193 15.92 -10.23 -10.72
CA TYR A 193 15.41 -10.34 -9.36
C TYR A 193 16.08 -9.31 -8.48
N ILE A 194 15.37 -8.85 -7.47
CA ILE A 194 15.93 -8.04 -6.40
C ILE A 194 15.62 -8.67 -5.06
N ILE A 195 16.63 -8.74 -4.20
CA ILE A 195 16.51 -9.22 -2.83
C ILE A 195 17.13 -8.16 -1.94
N SER A 196 16.31 -7.66 -1.01
CA SER A 196 16.76 -6.78 0.06
C SER A 196 16.88 -7.60 1.33
N SER A 197 18.02 -7.49 2.00
CA SER A 197 18.36 -8.32 3.15
C SER A 197 18.90 -7.49 4.30
N LEU A 198 18.93 -8.11 5.49
CA LEU A 198 19.42 -7.55 6.73
C LEU A 198 20.60 -8.36 7.22
N LYS A 199 21.70 -7.67 7.49
CA LYS A 199 22.83 -8.18 8.25
C LYS A 199 22.83 -7.52 9.63
N LEU A 200 22.82 -8.37 10.66
CA LEU A 200 22.89 -7.94 12.06
C LEU A 200 24.30 -8.17 12.58
N ASP A 201 25.09 -7.11 12.67
CA ASP A 201 26.37 -7.11 13.40
C ASP A 201 26.14 -6.56 14.82
N LYS A 202 27.01 -6.89 15.78
CA LYS A 202 26.76 -6.64 17.23
C LYS A 202 26.36 -5.20 17.59
N ASN A 203 26.78 -4.21 16.80
CA ASN A 203 26.57 -2.79 17.06
C ASN A 203 26.03 -2.02 15.84
N GLU A 204 25.79 -2.67 14.70
CA GLU A 204 25.41 -1.98 13.44
C GLU A 204 24.36 -2.83 12.71
N ILE A 205 23.31 -2.16 12.24
CA ILE A 205 22.33 -2.76 11.36
C ILE A 205 22.73 -2.35 9.94
N THR A 206 22.93 -3.32 9.06
CA THR A 206 23.21 -3.04 7.65
C THR A 206 22.19 -3.76 6.81
N SER A 207 21.36 -2.98 6.12
CA SER A 207 20.54 -3.50 5.04
C SER A 207 21.34 -3.53 3.74
N GLU A 208 20.99 -4.43 2.85
CA GLU A 208 21.64 -4.55 1.55
C GLU A 208 20.62 -4.89 0.48
N VAL A 209 20.75 -4.24 -0.67
CA VAL A 209 20.01 -4.56 -1.89
C VAL A 209 20.92 -5.28 -2.87
N GLN A 210 20.50 -6.45 -3.33
CA GLN A 210 21.18 -7.20 -4.37
C GLN A 210 20.26 -7.41 -5.56
N VAL A 211 20.74 -7.09 -6.78
CA VAL A 211 20.04 -7.39 -8.03
C VAL A 211 20.77 -8.52 -8.74
N PHE A 212 20.02 -9.56 -9.07
CA PHE A 212 20.50 -10.75 -9.76
C PHE A 212 19.83 -10.90 -11.10
N LYS A 213 20.55 -11.46 -12.05
CA LYS A 213 19.98 -12.05 -13.24
C LYS A 213 19.85 -13.56 -13.06
N LYS A 214 18.89 -14.16 -13.77
CA LYS A 214 18.67 -15.61 -13.85
C LYS A 214 20.00 -16.37 -13.99
N GLY A 215 20.17 -17.42 -13.18
CA GLY A 215 21.43 -18.18 -13.10
C GLY A 215 22.45 -17.60 -12.11
N ASN A 216 21.99 -16.81 -11.12
CA ASN A 216 22.78 -16.28 -10.01
C ASN A 216 23.89 -15.30 -10.40
N GLU A 217 23.74 -14.58 -11.52
CA GLU A 217 24.67 -13.51 -11.91
C GLU A 217 24.32 -12.23 -11.13
N LEU A 218 25.17 -11.85 -10.18
CA LEU A 218 25.04 -10.60 -9.44
C LEU A 218 25.32 -9.41 -10.36
N LEU A 219 24.28 -8.60 -10.62
CA LEU A 219 24.39 -7.35 -11.38
C LEU A 219 24.74 -6.18 -10.47
N LEU A 220 24.17 -6.19 -9.27
CA LEU A 220 24.20 -5.06 -8.36
C LEU A 220 24.24 -5.49 -6.90
N GLU A 221 24.99 -4.74 -6.10
CA GLU A 221 24.96 -4.82 -4.65
C GLU A 221 25.13 -3.41 -4.07
N LYS A 222 24.28 -3.05 -3.11
CA LYS A 222 24.32 -1.75 -2.43
C LYS A 222 23.95 -1.92 -0.96
N GLU A 223 24.87 -1.54 -0.08
CA GLU A 223 24.62 -1.46 1.37
C GLU A 223 23.95 -0.13 1.72
N ILE A 224 23.01 -0.20 2.68
CA ILE A 224 22.37 0.92 3.37
C ILE A 224 22.63 0.72 4.88
N LYS A 225 23.31 1.68 5.50
CA LYS A 225 23.75 1.60 6.90
C LYS A 225 22.72 2.25 7.81
N ASP A 226 22.52 1.66 8.98
CA ASP A 226 21.69 2.19 10.07
C ASP A 226 20.20 2.42 9.70
N GLU A 227 19.74 1.84 8.60
CA GLU A 227 18.34 1.85 8.16
C GLU A 227 17.90 0.44 7.77
N MET A 228 16.61 0.14 7.94
CA MET A 228 16.01 -1.13 7.55
C MET A 228 15.17 -0.94 6.29
N ILE A 229 15.45 -1.74 5.25
CA ILE A 229 14.64 -1.72 4.02
C ILE A 229 13.27 -2.35 4.27
N LEU A 230 12.21 -1.59 3.99
CA LEU A 230 10.82 -2.01 4.18
C LEU A 230 10.10 -2.30 2.87
N TYR A 231 10.56 -1.71 1.76
CA TYR A 231 9.99 -1.91 0.43
C TYR A 231 11.05 -1.79 -0.65
N THR A 232 10.91 -2.58 -1.70
CA THR A 232 11.79 -2.56 -2.85
C THR A 232 11.00 -2.96 -4.08
N ASN A 233 11.15 -2.22 -5.17
CA ASN A 233 10.41 -2.49 -6.40
C ASN A 233 11.17 -1.96 -7.63
N PHE A 234 11.04 -2.67 -8.74
CA PHE A 234 11.54 -2.20 -10.03
C PHE A 234 10.63 -1.11 -10.60
N ILE A 235 11.22 0.03 -10.93
CA ILE A 235 10.55 1.12 -11.64
C ILE A 235 10.59 0.90 -13.14
N ASP A 236 11.75 0.44 -13.61
CA ASP A 236 11.97 0.01 -14.99
C ASP A 236 13.07 -1.08 -14.97
N LYS A 237 13.67 -1.35 -16.13
CA LYS A 237 14.68 -2.40 -16.25
C LYS A 237 15.94 -2.13 -15.43
N ASP A 238 16.34 -0.87 -15.24
CA ASP A 238 17.61 -0.51 -14.60
C ASP A 238 17.47 0.36 -13.34
N LYS A 239 16.24 0.78 -13.02
CA LYS A 239 15.93 1.54 -11.81
C LYS A 239 15.17 0.74 -10.77
N VAL A 240 15.62 0.90 -9.53
CA VAL A 240 15.04 0.31 -8.35
C VAL A 240 14.68 1.42 -7.36
N LEU A 241 13.44 1.39 -6.90
CA LEU A 241 13.00 2.20 -5.77
C LEU A 241 13.16 1.40 -4.48
N ILE A 242 13.82 2.00 -3.48
CA ILE A 242 14.04 1.40 -2.17
C ILE A 242 13.47 2.36 -1.13
N MET A 243 12.60 1.85 -0.27
CA MET A 243 12.11 2.60 0.88
C MET A 243 12.58 1.91 2.15
N THR A 244 13.17 2.68 3.05
CA THR A 244 13.57 2.25 4.38
C THR A 244 12.62 2.80 5.44
N ASP A 245 12.97 2.64 6.70
CA ASP A 245 12.31 3.28 7.83
C ASP A 245 12.59 4.80 7.95
N GLY A 246 13.60 5.31 7.24
CA GLY A 246 14.00 6.73 7.25
C GLY A 246 13.95 7.44 5.91
N SER A 247 14.09 6.73 4.80
CA SER A 247 14.45 7.36 3.52
C SER A 247 13.85 6.62 2.31
N LEU A 248 13.76 7.36 1.21
CA LEU A 248 13.42 6.84 -0.12
C LEU A 248 14.61 7.05 -1.05
N TYR A 249 15.05 5.97 -1.70
CA TYR A 249 16.19 5.97 -2.61
C TYR A 249 15.76 5.53 -4.00
N MET A 250 16.25 6.24 -5.02
CA MET A 250 16.26 5.75 -6.39
C MET A 250 17.65 5.28 -6.76
N LEU A 251 17.79 3.99 -7.00
CA LEU A 251 19.04 3.36 -7.40
C LEU A 251 18.98 3.09 -8.91
N LYS A 252 20.05 3.44 -9.62
CA LYS A 252 20.27 3.02 -11.01
C LYS A 252 21.69 2.53 -11.15
N GLU A 253 21.82 1.29 -11.62
CA GLU A 253 23.11 0.59 -11.51
C GLU A 253 23.63 0.76 -10.06
N LYS A 254 24.92 1.07 -9.86
CA LYS A 254 25.54 1.18 -8.53
C LYS A 254 25.40 2.53 -7.85
N GLU A 255 24.67 3.46 -8.46
CA GLU A 255 24.60 4.85 -8.01
C GLU A 255 23.21 5.21 -7.51
N ILE A 256 23.17 5.84 -6.33
CA ILE A 256 21.96 6.50 -5.84
C ILE A 256 21.77 7.75 -6.70
N LEU A 257 20.74 7.76 -7.53
CA LEU A 257 20.40 8.92 -8.37
C LEU A 257 19.91 10.08 -7.50
N TRP A 258 19.07 9.76 -6.52
CA TRP A 258 18.59 10.68 -5.51
C TRP A 258 18.14 9.93 -4.26
N GLU A 259 18.13 10.66 -3.16
CA GLU A 259 17.72 10.23 -1.84
C GLU A 259 16.82 11.31 -1.25
N LYS A 260 15.81 10.87 -0.48
CA LYS A 260 14.91 11.77 0.23
C LYS A 260 14.54 11.22 1.58
N GLU A 261 14.86 11.98 2.62
CA GLU A 261 14.58 11.63 4.01
C GLU A 261 13.12 11.95 4.39
N PHE A 262 12.55 11.09 5.23
CA PHE A 262 11.21 11.22 5.80
C PHE A 262 11.22 10.88 7.28
N GLN A 263 10.19 11.34 7.98
CA GLN A 263 9.95 10.93 9.36
C GLN A 263 8.66 10.13 9.42
N LEU A 264 8.71 8.96 10.08
CA LEU A 264 7.54 8.11 10.32
C LEU A 264 6.86 7.67 9.00
N ILE A 265 7.63 7.06 8.09
CA ILE A 265 7.09 6.43 6.88
C ILE A 265 6.07 5.36 7.27
N LYS A 266 4.93 5.34 6.57
CA LYS A 266 3.81 4.43 6.84
C LYS A 266 3.52 3.50 5.67
N ASP A 267 3.50 4.04 4.46
CA ASP A 267 3.15 3.28 3.26
C ASP A 267 3.65 3.95 1.97
N ILE A 268 3.73 3.16 0.91
CA ILE A 268 4.14 3.61 -0.42
C ILE A 268 3.29 2.95 -1.50
N TYR A 269 2.99 3.71 -2.54
CA TYR A 269 2.35 3.21 -3.75
C TYR A 269 3.01 3.84 -4.99
N VAL A 270 3.23 3.04 -6.03
CA VAL A 270 3.86 3.51 -7.27
C VAL A 270 2.88 3.30 -8.42
N ASP A 271 2.61 4.37 -9.17
CA ASP A 271 1.76 4.36 -10.37
C ASP A 271 2.51 5.00 -11.54
N GLY A 272 3.08 4.16 -12.40
CA GLY A 272 3.91 4.58 -13.52
C GLY A 272 5.07 5.47 -13.07
N SER A 273 5.03 6.75 -13.42
CA SER A 273 6.09 7.71 -13.09
C SER A 273 5.89 8.47 -11.78
N LYS A 274 4.85 8.12 -11.00
CA LYS A 274 4.51 8.77 -9.74
C LYS A 274 4.71 7.84 -8.58
N ILE A 275 5.36 8.35 -7.55
CA ILE A 275 5.58 7.67 -6.28
C ILE A 275 4.77 8.41 -5.22
N TYR A 276 3.81 7.74 -4.60
CA TYR A 276 3.02 8.24 -3.50
C TYR A 276 3.59 7.70 -2.20
N ILE A 277 4.03 8.58 -1.30
CA ILE A 277 4.54 8.19 0.01
C ILE A 277 3.69 8.80 1.12
N LEU A 278 3.23 7.96 2.04
CA LEU A 278 2.51 8.38 3.25
C LEU A 278 3.47 8.33 4.42
N TYR A 279 3.65 9.46 5.09
CA TYR A 279 4.51 9.58 6.27
C TYR A 279 3.92 10.60 7.25
N GLY A 280 4.04 10.34 8.55
CA GLY A 280 3.33 11.13 9.55
C GLY A 280 1.84 11.24 9.21
N ASN A 281 1.33 12.46 9.03
CA ASN A 281 -0.03 12.72 8.53
C ASN A 281 -0.03 13.41 7.17
N THR A 282 0.95 13.10 6.32
CA THR A 282 1.12 13.74 5.03
C THR A 282 1.28 12.68 3.95
N ILE A 283 0.59 12.89 2.82
CA ILE A 283 0.92 12.20 1.58
C ILE A 283 1.70 13.14 0.67
N GLU A 284 2.75 12.62 0.05
CA GLU A 284 3.56 13.33 -0.92
C GLU A 284 3.64 12.55 -2.22
N THR A 285 3.38 13.23 -3.34
CA THR A 285 3.58 12.69 -4.68
C THR A 285 4.94 13.15 -5.18
N ILE A 286 5.78 12.20 -5.56
CA ILE A 286 7.16 12.40 -5.98
C ILE A 286 7.32 11.88 -7.41
N SER A 287 8.02 12.64 -8.25
CA SER A 287 8.39 12.19 -9.58
C SER A 287 9.46 11.11 -9.53
N ILE A 288 9.67 10.40 -10.63
CA ILE A 288 10.78 9.45 -10.73
C ILE A 288 12.18 10.08 -10.60
N ASP A 289 12.27 11.40 -10.78
CA ASP A 289 13.49 12.18 -10.64
C ASP A 289 13.69 12.72 -9.20
N GLY A 290 12.79 12.37 -8.27
CA GLY A 290 12.90 12.72 -6.85
C GLY A 290 12.28 14.06 -6.47
N GLU A 291 11.69 14.76 -7.44
CA GLU A 291 11.07 16.07 -7.21
C GLU A 291 9.69 15.90 -6.57
N THR A 292 9.42 16.68 -5.52
CA THR A 292 8.05 16.81 -4.99
C THR A 292 7.17 17.44 -6.05
N GLN A 293 6.13 16.72 -6.47
CA GLN A 293 5.09 17.27 -7.33
C GLN A 293 3.97 17.90 -6.50
N GLU A 294 3.60 17.23 -5.41
CA GLU A 294 2.41 17.56 -4.61
C GLU A 294 2.56 17.08 -3.17
N LYS A 295 1.95 17.79 -2.22
CA LYS A 295 1.95 17.43 -0.81
C LYS A 295 0.63 17.82 -0.14
N ILE A 296 -0.04 16.86 0.48
CA ILE A 296 -1.30 17.08 1.20
C ILE A 296 -1.10 16.64 2.65
N SER A 297 -1.38 17.54 3.59
CA SER A 297 -1.36 17.24 5.02
C SER A 297 -2.78 17.05 5.55
N PHE A 298 -2.93 16.05 6.42
CA PHE A 298 -4.20 15.63 6.97
C PHE A 298 -4.32 15.96 8.44
N THR A 299 -5.54 16.19 8.88
CA THR A 299 -5.89 16.32 10.30
C THR A 299 -6.05 14.97 10.98
N GLU A 300 -6.53 13.97 10.24
CA GLU A 300 -6.75 12.61 10.70
C GLU A 300 -5.53 11.72 10.48
N GLU A 301 -5.45 10.64 11.25
CA GLU A 301 -4.40 9.65 11.11
C GLU A 301 -4.76 8.62 10.03
N TYR A 302 -3.89 8.53 9.03
CA TYR A 302 -3.95 7.52 7.99
C TYR A 302 -2.73 6.60 8.07
N LYS A 303 -2.86 5.38 7.56
CA LYS A 303 -1.85 4.32 7.67
C LYS A 303 -1.50 3.66 6.34
N LYS A 304 -2.43 3.63 5.38
CA LYS A 304 -2.29 2.88 4.14
C LYS A 304 -2.77 3.66 2.93
N ILE A 305 -2.17 3.35 1.78
CA ILE A 305 -2.53 3.85 0.45
C ILE A 305 -3.05 2.67 -0.37
N LEU A 306 -4.10 2.89 -1.15
CA LEU A 306 -4.67 1.90 -2.07
C LEU A 306 -5.13 2.60 -3.35
N PRO A 307 -4.73 2.17 -4.56
CA PRO A 307 -5.36 2.63 -5.78
C PRO A 307 -6.81 2.12 -5.88
N PHE A 308 -7.70 2.93 -6.43
CA PHE A 308 -9.08 2.52 -6.68
C PHE A 308 -9.66 3.32 -7.83
N ASN A 309 -10.01 2.67 -8.94
CA ASN A 309 -10.70 3.33 -10.06
C ASN A 309 -10.09 4.67 -10.56
N GLY A 310 -8.75 4.73 -10.60
CA GLY A 310 -8.01 5.93 -11.01
C GLY A 310 -8.03 7.08 -9.98
N TYR A 311 -8.45 6.77 -8.76
CA TYR A 311 -8.30 7.59 -7.57
C TYR A 311 -7.28 6.95 -6.63
N LEU A 312 -6.79 7.75 -5.69
CA LEU A 312 -5.96 7.27 -4.60
C LEU A 312 -6.79 7.25 -3.32
N ILE A 313 -6.89 6.09 -2.68
CA ILE A 313 -7.50 5.96 -1.36
C ILE A 313 -6.41 6.02 -0.31
N VAL A 314 -6.63 6.84 0.70
CA VAL A 314 -5.78 6.91 1.89
C VAL A 314 -6.67 6.58 3.08
N TYR A 315 -6.30 5.54 3.85
CA TYR A 315 -7.14 5.07 4.95
C TYR A 315 -6.34 4.77 6.22
N GLY A 316 -7.00 4.96 7.36
CA GLY A 316 -6.54 4.55 8.68
C GLY A 316 -7.61 3.70 9.35
N ASP A 317 -7.53 3.56 10.66
CA ASP A 317 -8.48 2.70 11.40
C ASP A 317 -9.89 3.30 11.43
N GLU A 318 -10.04 4.62 11.38
CA GLU A 318 -11.36 5.28 11.48
C GLU A 318 -11.80 5.96 10.19
N TYR A 319 -10.87 6.40 9.34
CA TYR A 319 -11.17 7.31 8.24
C TYR A 319 -10.69 6.74 6.91
N ILE A 320 -11.47 7.01 5.86
CA ILE A 320 -11.16 6.73 4.47
C ILE A 320 -11.28 8.05 3.70
N LEU A 321 -10.28 8.36 2.89
CA LEU A 321 -10.22 9.54 2.05
C LEU A 321 -9.96 9.13 0.61
N GLY A 322 -10.79 9.62 -0.32
CA GLY A 322 -10.53 9.48 -1.75
C GLY A 322 -9.94 10.76 -2.34
N LEU A 323 -8.83 10.63 -3.05
CA LEU A 323 -8.08 11.73 -3.63
C LEU A 323 -7.97 11.61 -5.15
N LYS A 324 -8.05 12.76 -5.83
CA LYS A 324 -7.70 12.89 -7.25
C LYS A 324 -7.02 14.22 -7.52
N LYS A 325 -5.74 14.19 -7.91
CA LYS A 325 -4.96 15.38 -8.31
C LYS A 325 -5.20 16.54 -7.32
N GLU A 326 -4.80 16.37 -6.07
CA GLU A 326 -4.94 17.32 -4.95
C GLU A 326 -6.32 17.49 -4.32
N GLU A 327 -7.37 16.91 -4.91
CA GLU A 327 -8.72 17.14 -4.42
C GLU A 327 -9.28 15.95 -3.66
N GLU A 328 -9.86 16.25 -2.49
CA GLU A 328 -10.72 15.34 -1.74
C GLU A 328 -12.02 15.14 -2.52
N LEU A 329 -12.25 13.91 -2.99
CA LEU A 329 -13.48 13.52 -3.67
C LEU A 329 -14.56 13.07 -2.69
N PHE A 330 -14.13 12.43 -1.61
CA PHE A 330 -14.99 12.00 -0.52
C PHE A 330 -14.16 11.74 0.73
N LYS A 331 -14.83 11.80 1.87
CA LYS A 331 -14.33 11.35 3.16
C LYS A 331 -15.41 10.55 3.88
N TYR A 332 -15.00 9.43 4.45
CA TYR A 332 -15.87 8.54 5.21
C TYR A 332 -15.25 8.30 6.58
N LYS A 333 -16.09 8.36 7.62
CA LYS A 333 -15.72 7.91 8.97
C LYS A 333 -16.46 6.61 9.23
N SER A 334 -15.71 5.54 9.46
CA SER A 334 -16.25 4.25 9.84
C SER A 334 -16.81 4.28 11.26
N GLU A 335 -17.88 3.54 11.48
CA GLU A 335 -18.47 3.36 12.81
C GLU A 335 -17.61 2.43 13.70
N GLU A 336 -16.85 1.53 13.07
CA GLU A 336 -15.98 0.55 13.71
C GLU A 336 -14.56 0.60 13.14
N PRO A 337 -13.53 0.18 13.90
CA PRO A 337 -12.16 0.13 13.41
C PRO A 337 -12.02 -0.70 12.13
N ILE A 338 -11.37 -0.11 11.13
CA ILE A 338 -11.02 -0.75 9.86
C ILE A 338 -9.69 -1.47 10.06
N LEU A 339 -9.69 -2.79 9.88
CA LEU A 339 -8.47 -3.60 9.91
C LEU A 339 -7.74 -3.56 8.57
N LYS A 340 -8.51 -3.58 7.47
CA LYS A 340 -7.98 -3.58 6.09
C LYS A 340 -9.04 -3.11 5.11
N ILE A 341 -8.60 -2.49 4.02
CA ILE A 341 -9.43 -2.24 2.84
C ILE A 341 -8.85 -2.98 1.64
N ILE A 342 -9.73 -3.59 0.84
CA ILE A 342 -9.40 -4.23 -0.42
C ILE A 342 -10.28 -3.65 -1.51
N GLU A 343 -9.73 -3.43 -2.71
CA GLU A 343 -10.53 -3.11 -3.91
C GLU A 343 -10.98 -4.41 -4.58
N GLU A 344 -12.24 -4.46 -5.02
CA GLU A 344 -12.73 -5.49 -5.96
C GLU A 344 -14.01 -5.01 -6.65
N LEU A 345 -14.18 -5.29 -7.96
CA LEU A 345 -15.41 -5.04 -8.72
C LEU A 345 -16.02 -3.63 -8.53
N ASP A 346 -15.21 -2.57 -8.64
CA ASP A 346 -15.63 -1.17 -8.43
C ASP A 346 -16.15 -0.86 -7.02
N LYS A 347 -15.79 -1.67 -6.02
CA LYS A 347 -16.15 -1.48 -4.61
C LYS A 347 -14.91 -1.46 -3.73
N LEU A 348 -15.04 -0.75 -2.61
CA LEU A 348 -14.12 -0.94 -1.48
C LEU A 348 -14.74 -1.94 -0.51
N ILE A 349 -13.94 -2.91 -0.11
CA ILE A 349 -14.30 -3.95 0.84
C ILE A 349 -13.58 -3.62 2.14
N LEU A 350 -14.35 -3.16 3.12
CA LEU A 350 -13.87 -2.79 4.44
C LEU A 350 -13.94 -4.02 5.34
N ILE A 351 -12.82 -4.41 5.92
CA ILE A 351 -12.72 -5.55 6.82
C ILE A 351 -12.65 -5.03 8.25
N HIS A 352 -13.59 -5.48 9.07
CA HIS A 352 -13.63 -5.27 10.52
C HIS A 352 -13.35 -6.59 11.24
N GLU A 353 -13.44 -6.58 12.57
CA GLU A 353 -13.15 -7.76 13.40
C GLU A 353 -14.13 -8.91 13.15
N ASP A 354 -15.43 -8.63 13.02
CA ASP A 354 -16.50 -9.63 12.93
C ASP A 354 -17.39 -9.50 11.68
N LYS A 355 -17.14 -8.49 10.83
CA LYS A 355 -17.92 -8.19 9.63
C LYS A 355 -17.08 -7.64 8.48
N ILE A 356 -17.67 -7.71 7.30
CA ILE A 356 -17.17 -7.11 6.06
C ILE A 356 -18.23 -6.17 5.51
N GLU A 357 -17.85 -4.94 5.18
CA GLU A 357 -18.73 -3.97 4.55
C GLU A 357 -18.34 -3.73 3.09
N LEU A 358 -19.33 -3.75 2.20
CA LEU A 358 -19.17 -3.45 0.79
C LEU A 358 -19.56 -1.99 0.55
N MET A 359 -18.59 -1.15 0.27
CA MET A 359 -18.77 0.25 -0.03
C MET A 359 -18.77 0.50 -1.53
N LYS A 360 -19.79 1.22 -1.99
CA LYS A 360 -19.90 1.75 -3.35
C LYS A 360 -19.88 3.27 -3.33
N PHE A 361 -19.72 3.86 -4.51
CA PHE A 361 -19.71 5.30 -4.69
C PHE A 361 -20.81 5.74 -5.64
N GLU A 362 -21.62 6.70 -5.21
CA GLU A 362 -22.63 7.34 -6.04
C GLU A 362 -22.27 8.81 -6.27
N LYS A 363 -22.75 9.41 -7.36
CA LYS A 363 -22.59 10.85 -7.57
C LYS A 363 -23.58 11.58 -6.67
N LYS A 364 -23.10 12.54 -5.87
CA LYS A 364 -24.01 13.45 -5.16
C LYS A 364 -24.87 14.20 -6.18
N ALA A 365 -26.19 14.14 -5.96
CA ALA A 365 -27.21 14.77 -6.79
C ALA A 365 -27.23 16.29 -6.63
#